data_AF-A0A1N7L4Q4-F1
#
_entry.id   AF-A0A1N7L4Q4-F1
#
_cell.length_a   1.000
_cell.length_b   1.000
_cell.length_c   1.000
_cell.angle_alpha   90.00
_cell.angle_beta   90.00
_cell.angle_gamma   90.00
#
_symmetry.space_group_name_H-M   'P 1'
#
loop_
_entity.id
_entity.type
_entity.pdbx_description
1 polymer ?
#
loop_
_entity_poly.entity_id
_entity_poly.type
_entity_poly.pdbx_seq_one_letter_code
_entity_poly.pdbx_strand_id
1 'polypeptide(L)'
;MFRFIRNIFSLLFATFLFWNCTPKLSKFDNLLEGMTAKPEALTMHRDSVRFKLDGAIPLQYLRSDVKILLYPEYSYGEGALRLAEIVAFDGAYTKVINQAKVEADFVFPYLPGMESGELLLKGLVIQNGKTRNIAAKKIADGLYTTPLLARTGQVTPDEPIPPIGVYMKTDFSELQREVSKDYTVSFPLASNALRENTLTTTDGKPIPSFIESGTVLKKITVTGIHSFESQEINSTELAQRRAEVVRQKIRSMLNNPNIPVVAASRQKDWFDFRVLLGEYDGITTPQKEAYYDIILSDKAFETQLREIQRLPTYAKVSRDLFPKLRQAKIQAVYENTGFSDPEVAANVYKLLQEGKAINELSKEQLIYAGEVSPRLQEKERIYAKLVELYNSELAQNNLGVVYLNMAQRELNLREKNQLITRAISHFRQANRMNPTSYAFHNLGQAYLLRGDYFEAYVAISEASSLERDETNEFLRFNEGLRGAIDIINGDYKLATIRLNRAPETEANLFNKGLAYFLAEDYKNALESFEESVQFNREYGYGFYGLAMVATITDDKQALFENLAKAVERSEYLRERAMTDLMFKKYRGDQAFLEALK
;
A
#
# COMPACT_ATOMS: atom_id res chain seq x y z
N MET A 1 -27.78 -20.98 85.17
CA MET A 1 -26.38 -21.44 85.29
C MET A 1 -25.56 -20.23 85.74
N PHE A 2 -24.77 -20.40 86.80
CA PHE A 2 -24.08 -19.38 87.62
C PHE A 2 -23.33 -18.28 86.81
N ARG A 3 -23.57 -16.98 87.08
CA ARG A 3 -22.86 -16.07 88.04
C ARG A 3 -21.45 -15.64 87.57
N PHE A 4 -21.23 -14.34 87.29
CA PHE A 4 -20.19 -13.43 87.87
C PHE A 4 -19.67 -12.28 86.95
N ILE A 5 -19.93 -11.05 87.43
CA ILE A 5 -18.99 -9.92 87.69
C ILE A 5 -18.45 -9.01 86.56
N ARG A 6 -19.10 -7.84 86.50
CA ARG A 6 -18.66 -6.42 86.45
C ARG A 6 -17.23 -6.04 86.88
N ASN A 7 -16.56 -5.16 86.12
CA ASN A 7 -15.68 -4.06 86.61
C ASN A 7 -15.40 -3.07 85.45
N ILE A 8 -16.01 -1.88 85.46
CA ILE A 8 -15.46 -0.56 85.86
C ILE A 8 -14.41 0.00 84.88
N PHE A 9 -14.90 0.91 84.03
CA PHE A 9 -14.15 1.87 83.22
C PHE A 9 -13.33 2.81 84.11
N SER A 10 -12.04 2.94 83.82
CA SER A 10 -11.18 4.01 84.33
C SER A 10 -10.59 4.75 83.13
N LEU A 11 -10.97 6.02 82.96
CA LEU A 11 -10.33 6.96 82.06
C LEU A 11 -8.87 7.14 82.50
N LEU A 12 -7.92 6.90 81.59
CA LEU A 12 -6.54 7.36 81.72
C LEU A 12 -6.15 8.10 80.44
N PHE A 13 -6.03 9.41 80.61
CA PHE A 13 -5.56 10.38 79.63
C PHE A 13 -4.06 10.13 79.42
N ALA A 14 -3.70 9.42 78.36
CA ALA A 14 -2.31 9.23 77.95
C ALA A 14 -1.91 10.38 77.01
N THR A 15 -1.24 11.37 77.59
CA THR A 15 -0.48 12.38 76.86
C THR A 15 0.64 11.72 76.05
N PHE A 16 0.38 11.50 74.75
CA PHE A 16 1.45 11.22 73.80
C PHE A 16 2.28 12.48 73.62
N LEU A 17 3.44 12.51 74.28
CA LEU A 17 4.53 13.43 73.97
C LEU A 17 4.92 13.21 72.50
N PHE A 18 4.52 14.12 71.63
CA PHE A 18 5.09 14.28 70.31
C PHE A 18 6.58 14.64 70.48
N TRP A 19 7.46 13.63 70.42
CA TRP A 19 8.80 13.86 69.93
C TRP A 19 8.69 14.26 68.47
N ASN A 20 8.59 15.57 68.23
CA ASN A 20 9.00 16.18 66.98
C ASN A 20 10.49 15.89 66.80
N CYS A 21 10.81 14.73 66.21
CA CYS A 21 12.02 14.60 65.41
C CYS A 21 11.81 15.49 64.19
N THR A 22 12.21 16.76 64.29
CA THR A 22 12.60 17.50 63.10
C THR A 22 13.74 16.70 62.46
N PRO A 23 13.59 16.22 61.21
CA PRO A 23 14.72 15.60 60.53
C PRO A 23 15.82 16.65 60.47
N LYS A 24 16.99 16.36 61.05
CA LYS A 24 18.17 17.19 60.85
C LYS A 24 18.44 17.19 59.35
N LEU A 25 18.14 18.31 58.69
CA LEU A 25 18.50 18.57 57.30
C LEU A 25 19.97 18.18 57.11
N SER A 26 20.23 17.25 56.20
CA SER A 26 21.59 16.88 55.87
C SER A 26 22.25 18.08 55.20
N LYS A 27 23.55 18.28 55.47
CA LYS A 27 24.31 19.42 54.94
C LYS A 27 24.23 19.51 53.41
N PHE A 28 23.90 18.42 52.70
CA PHE A 28 23.93 18.34 51.24
C PHE A 28 22.53 18.25 50.60
N ASP A 29 21.45 18.49 51.34
CA ASP A 29 20.08 18.30 50.81
C ASP A 29 19.78 19.17 49.59
N ASN A 30 20.39 20.36 49.53
CA ASN A 30 20.22 21.31 48.43
C ASN A 30 21.30 21.19 47.35
N LEU A 31 22.10 20.12 47.34
CA LEU A 31 23.21 19.94 46.39
C LEU A 31 22.75 20.02 44.92
N LEU A 32 21.55 19.51 44.64
CA LEU A 32 21.02 19.36 43.29
C LEU A 32 20.07 20.50 42.87
N GLU A 33 19.81 21.51 43.71
CA GLU A 33 18.77 22.54 43.44
C GLU A 33 19.00 23.29 42.11
N GLY A 34 20.26 23.52 41.70
CA GLY A 34 20.62 24.18 40.43
C GLY A 34 20.73 23.28 39.20
N MET A 35 20.45 21.97 39.32
CA MET A 35 20.55 21.02 38.20
C MET A 35 19.22 20.87 37.46
N THR A 36 19.25 20.92 36.14
CA THR A 36 18.08 20.74 35.26
C THR A 36 18.46 19.93 34.02
N ALA A 37 17.46 19.34 33.36
CA ALA A 37 17.60 18.78 32.02
C ALA A 37 16.96 19.71 30.98
N LYS A 38 17.56 19.77 29.80
CA LYS A 38 17.05 20.52 28.64
C LYS A 38 16.89 19.56 27.45
N PRO A 39 15.72 19.53 26.79
CA PRO A 39 14.47 20.19 27.18
C PRO A 39 13.91 19.66 28.52
N GLU A 40 13.06 20.45 29.19
CA GLU A 40 12.46 20.08 30.49
C GLU A 40 11.52 18.87 30.38
N ALA A 41 10.90 18.69 29.22
CA ALA A 41 10.20 17.49 28.85
C ALA A 41 10.94 16.85 27.68
N LEU A 42 11.36 15.60 27.89
CA LEU A 42 12.23 14.91 26.96
C LEU A 42 11.45 14.45 25.73
N THR A 43 11.99 14.66 24.52
CA THR A 43 11.30 14.28 23.28
C THR A 43 12.04 13.14 22.59
N MET A 44 11.27 12.25 21.97
CA MET A 44 11.81 11.18 21.13
C MET A 44 12.25 11.74 19.78
N HIS A 45 13.43 11.32 19.35
CA HIS A 45 13.98 11.56 18.02
C HIS A 45 14.38 10.21 17.43
N ARG A 46 13.64 9.75 16.42
CA ARG A 46 13.81 8.41 15.83
C ARG A 46 13.56 7.31 16.85
N ASP A 47 14.59 6.60 17.26
CA ASP A 47 14.62 5.53 18.25
C ASP A 47 15.28 5.96 19.58
N SER A 48 15.60 7.26 19.73
CA SER A 48 16.41 7.77 20.83
C SER A 48 15.79 8.97 21.53
N VAL A 49 16.03 9.08 22.84
CA VAL A 49 15.74 10.27 23.63
C VAL A 49 17.05 11.02 23.86
N ARG A 50 17.01 12.34 23.69
CA ARG A 50 18.19 13.21 23.81
C ARG A 50 17.93 14.32 24.80
N PHE A 51 18.89 14.58 25.69
CA PHE A 51 18.82 15.70 26.61
C PHE A 51 20.20 16.16 27.04
N LYS A 52 20.28 17.43 27.45
CA LYS A 52 21.45 18.02 28.08
C LYS A 52 21.17 18.19 29.57
N LEU A 53 22.01 17.61 30.41
CA LEU A 53 22.10 17.98 31.83
C LEU A 53 22.88 19.28 31.94
N ASP A 54 22.33 20.26 32.66
CA ASP A 54 22.93 21.59 32.83
C ASP A 54 22.75 22.06 34.28
N GLY A 55 23.78 22.69 34.83
CA GLY A 55 23.75 23.24 36.18
C GLY A 55 25.12 23.48 36.78
N ALA A 56 25.15 23.76 38.07
CA ALA A 56 26.39 23.92 38.81
C ALA A 56 26.24 23.43 40.25
N ILE A 57 27.32 22.88 40.80
CA ILE A 57 27.41 22.55 42.22
C ILE A 57 27.72 23.83 43.02
N PRO A 58 26.91 24.17 44.04
CA PRO A 58 27.15 25.35 44.87
C PRO A 58 28.52 25.35 45.56
N LEU A 59 29.18 26.51 45.59
CA LEU A 59 30.55 26.69 46.11
C LEU A 59 30.72 26.14 47.54
N GLN A 60 29.69 26.23 48.38
CA GLN A 60 29.72 25.75 49.77
C GLN A 60 29.99 24.24 49.92
N TYR A 61 29.85 23.46 48.83
CA TYR A 61 30.11 22.02 48.80
C TYR A 61 31.47 21.66 48.18
N LEU A 62 32.18 22.62 47.58
CA LEU A 62 33.42 22.39 46.83
C LEU A 62 34.65 22.51 47.73
N ARG A 63 34.95 21.44 48.48
CA ARG A 63 36.11 21.36 49.38
C ARG A 63 37.11 20.31 48.89
N SER A 64 38.40 20.50 49.17
CA SER A 64 39.45 19.56 48.74
C SER A 64 39.28 18.13 49.28
N ASP A 65 38.55 17.94 50.38
CA ASP A 65 38.24 16.63 50.97
C ASP A 65 36.96 15.97 50.43
N VAL A 66 36.33 16.55 49.41
CA VAL A 66 35.02 16.16 48.89
C VAL A 66 35.12 15.76 47.41
N LYS A 67 34.55 14.61 47.06
CA LYS A 67 34.26 14.18 45.70
C LYS A 67 32.75 14.00 45.53
N ILE A 68 32.20 14.47 44.42
CA ILE A 68 30.77 14.50 44.11
C ILE A 68 30.57 13.78 42.79
N LEU A 69 29.78 12.72 42.83
CA LEU A 69 29.36 11.96 41.67
C LEU A 69 27.86 12.15 41.45
N LEU A 70 27.45 12.27 40.20
CA LEU A 70 26.05 12.35 39.81
C LEU A 70 25.69 11.15 38.92
N TYR A 71 24.49 10.64 39.13
CA TYR A 71 23.96 9.48 38.42
C TYR A 71 22.56 9.83 37.90
N PRO A 72 22.46 10.32 36.65
CA PRO A 72 21.19 10.46 35.97
C PRO A 72 20.58 9.07 35.72
N GLU A 73 19.29 8.94 35.97
CA GLU A 73 18.55 7.69 35.84
C GLU A 73 17.13 7.99 35.35
N TYR A 74 16.68 7.28 34.31
CA TYR A 74 15.30 7.37 33.84
C TYR A 74 14.46 6.28 34.53
N SER A 75 13.54 6.67 35.42
CA SER A 75 12.68 5.76 36.16
C SER A 75 11.38 5.53 35.40
N TYR A 76 10.98 4.27 35.16
CA TYR A 76 9.76 3.93 34.43
C TYR A 76 9.25 2.53 34.83
N GLY A 77 7.94 2.40 35.03
CA GLY A 77 7.35 1.18 35.60
C GLY A 77 7.96 0.83 36.96
N GLU A 78 8.34 -0.43 37.16
CA GLU A 78 9.07 -0.90 38.35
C GLU A 78 10.61 -0.81 38.20
N GLY A 79 11.08 -0.37 37.03
CA GLY A 79 12.50 -0.37 36.66
C GLY A 79 13.10 1.02 36.54
N ALA A 80 14.39 1.06 36.26
CA ALA A 80 15.10 2.30 35.96
C ALA A 80 16.29 2.06 35.02
N LEU A 81 16.43 2.93 34.02
CA LEU A 81 17.57 2.96 33.11
C LEU A 81 18.63 3.90 33.67
N ARG A 82 19.73 3.32 34.18
CA ARG A 82 20.89 4.09 34.65
C ARG A 82 21.67 4.62 33.46
N LEU A 83 21.97 5.91 33.48
CA LEU A 83 22.80 6.58 32.49
C LEU A 83 24.25 6.68 32.99
N ALA A 84 25.10 7.40 32.25
CA ALA A 84 26.52 7.52 32.58
C ALA A 84 26.76 8.26 33.92
N GLU A 85 27.76 7.80 34.67
CA GLU A 85 28.28 8.50 35.86
C GLU A 85 28.94 9.83 35.44
N ILE A 86 28.65 10.90 36.18
CA ILE A 86 29.32 12.19 36.03
C ILE A 86 30.14 12.48 37.28
N VAL A 87 31.43 12.75 37.08
CA VAL A 87 32.28 13.32 38.14
C VAL A 87 32.06 14.83 38.17
N ALA A 88 31.11 15.28 38.97
CA ALA A 88 30.77 16.71 39.08
C ALA A 88 31.86 17.51 39.80
N PHE A 89 32.59 16.87 40.72
CA PHE A 89 33.74 17.45 41.42
C PHE A 89 34.60 16.35 42.06
N ASP A 90 35.92 16.48 42.04
CA ASP A 90 36.87 15.45 42.52
C ASP A 90 37.85 15.93 43.60
N GLY A 91 37.68 17.15 44.10
CA GLY A 91 38.55 17.76 45.12
C GLY A 91 39.70 18.59 44.55
N ALA A 92 39.92 18.62 43.23
CA ALA A 92 40.95 19.44 42.60
C ALA A 92 40.48 20.91 42.47
N TYR A 93 41.06 21.80 43.28
CA TYR A 93 40.75 23.23 43.26
C TYR A 93 41.86 24.05 42.59
N THR A 94 41.49 25.01 41.73
CA THR A 94 42.34 26.15 41.37
C THR A 94 41.64 27.44 41.81
N LYS A 95 42.39 28.42 42.33
CA LYS A 95 41.90 29.66 42.98
C LYS A 95 41.03 30.59 42.10
N VAL A 96 40.68 30.19 40.88
CA VAL A 96 40.03 31.02 39.86
C VAL A 96 38.57 30.59 39.60
N ILE A 97 38.08 29.52 40.24
CA ILE A 97 36.76 28.93 39.94
C ILE A 97 35.73 29.30 41.03
N ASN A 98 34.63 29.96 40.60
CA ASN A 98 33.52 30.38 41.48
C ASN A 98 32.41 29.32 41.64
N GLN A 99 32.35 28.31 40.77
CA GLN A 99 31.40 27.18 40.81
C GLN A 99 31.90 26.00 39.97
N ALA A 100 31.55 24.76 40.33
CA ALA A 100 31.81 23.59 39.49
C ALA A 100 30.63 23.39 38.54
N LYS A 101 30.79 23.82 37.29
CA LYS A 101 29.76 23.68 36.25
C LYS A 101 29.64 22.21 35.83
N VAL A 102 28.40 21.74 35.69
CA VAL A 102 28.08 20.41 35.19
C VAL A 102 27.30 20.57 33.89
N GLU A 103 27.91 20.11 32.81
CA GLU A 103 27.27 20.03 31.50
C GLU A 103 27.59 18.66 30.90
N ALA A 104 26.55 17.92 30.51
CA ALA A 104 26.70 16.62 29.88
C ALA A 104 25.52 16.33 28.95
N ASP A 105 25.83 15.86 27.74
CA ASP A 105 24.84 15.42 26.77
C ASP A 105 24.58 13.91 26.92
N PHE A 106 23.30 13.54 26.92
CA PHE A 106 22.86 12.17 27.05
C PHE A 106 22.00 11.76 25.87
N VAL A 107 22.20 10.51 25.44
CA VAL A 107 21.36 9.82 24.46
C VAL A 107 21.08 8.42 24.99
N PHE A 108 19.82 8.02 24.99
CA PHE A 108 19.43 6.66 25.35
C PHE A 108 18.30 6.15 24.44
N PRO A 109 18.21 4.84 24.17
CA PRO A 109 17.15 4.30 23.31
C PRO A 109 15.80 4.42 24.00
N TYR A 110 14.76 4.71 23.21
CA TYR A 110 13.39 4.59 23.67
C TYR A 110 13.00 3.12 23.79
N LEU A 111 12.37 2.76 24.91
CA LEU A 111 11.78 1.44 25.11
C LEU A 111 10.28 1.60 25.42
N PRO A 112 9.42 0.69 24.92
CA PRO A 112 8.00 0.67 25.30
C PRO A 112 7.83 0.66 26.83
N GLY A 113 6.92 1.47 27.35
CA GLY A 113 6.69 1.67 28.77
C GLY A 113 7.41 2.89 29.37
N MET A 114 8.32 3.54 28.62
CA MET A 114 8.97 4.78 29.07
C MET A 114 8.09 6.03 29.01
N GLU A 115 6.89 5.96 28.43
CA GLU A 115 5.95 7.09 28.28
C GLU A 115 5.56 7.71 29.63
N SER A 116 5.46 6.88 30.67
CA SER A 116 5.00 7.26 32.02
C SER A 116 6.14 7.47 33.03
N GLY A 117 7.38 7.64 32.56
CA GLY A 117 8.56 7.76 33.42
C GLY A 117 8.91 9.17 33.90
N GLU A 118 10.01 9.29 34.64
CA GLU A 118 10.59 10.55 35.09
C GLU A 118 12.13 10.49 35.06
N LEU A 119 12.78 11.59 34.71
CA LEU A 119 14.24 11.68 34.76
C LEU A 119 14.67 12.16 36.16
N LEU A 120 15.39 11.30 36.86
CA LEU A 120 15.90 11.54 38.20
C LEU A 120 17.42 11.75 38.17
N LEU A 121 17.90 12.66 39.02
CA LEU A 121 19.31 12.86 39.29
C LEU A 121 19.62 12.42 40.71
N LYS A 122 20.48 11.41 40.85
CA LYS A 122 20.99 10.95 42.14
C LYS A 122 22.38 11.52 42.37
N GLY A 123 22.69 11.89 43.60
CA GLY A 123 24.00 12.39 44.00
C GLY A 123 24.68 11.46 45.01
N LEU A 124 25.99 11.31 44.87
CA LEU A 124 26.84 10.60 45.83
C LEU A 124 27.97 11.54 46.26
N VAL A 125 28.07 11.79 47.55
CA VAL A 125 29.15 12.61 48.12
C VAL A 125 30.11 11.71 48.89
N ILE A 126 31.38 11.74 48.51
CA ILE A 126 32.46 11.05 49.19
C ILE A 126 33.27 12.12 49.93
N GLN A 127 33.22 12.13 51.25
CA GLN A 127 33.95 13.07 52.09
C GLN A 127 34.84 12.33 53.08
N ASN A 128 36.15 12.58 53.05
CA ASN A 128 37.13 11.88 53.90
C ASN A 128 36.98 10.35 53.85
N GLY A 129 36.75 9.80 52.64
CA GLY A 129 36.53 8.37 52.42
C GLY A 129 35.16 7.83 52.86
N LYS A 130 34.28 8.66 53.45
CA LYS A 130 32.92 8.26 53.82
C LYS A 130 31.93 8.67 52.75
N THR A 131 31.08 7.73 52.36
CA THR A 131 30.07 7.92 51.32
C THR A 131 28.72 8.33 51.89
N ARG A 132 28.04 9.27 51.22
CA ARG A 132 26.67 9.71 51.55
C ARG A 132 25.83 9.83 50.28
N ASN A 133 24.67 9.19 50.28
CA ASN A 133 23.68 9.34 49.22
C ASN A 133 22.88 10.62 49.43
N ILE A 134 22.60 11.32 48.33
CA ILE A 134 21.72 12.49 48.30
C ILE A 134 20.34 12.05 47.81
N ALA A 135 19.30 12.68 48.35
CA ALA A 135 17.94 12.46 47.86
C ALA A 135 17.87 12.70 46.35
N ALA A 136 17.20 11.80 45.62
CA ALA A 136 17.04 11.94 44.18
C ALA A 136 16.22 13.19 43.88
N LYS A 137 16.64 13.97 42.89
CA LYS A 137 15.89 15.13 42.39
C LYS A 137 15.31 14.80 41.02
N LYS A 138 14.02 15.05 40.82
CA LYS A 138 13.44 15.05 39.48
C LYS A 138 13.95 16.27 38.70
N ILE A 139 14.50 16.02 37.51
CA ILE A 139 15.11 17.06 36.66
C ILE A 139 14.43 17.21 35.29
N ALA A 140 13.55 16.28 34.91
CA ALA A 140 12.63 16.41 33.77
C ALA A 140 11.39 15.52 33.97
N ASP A 141 10.27 15.95 33.40
CA ASP A 141 9.00 15.21 33.36
C ASP A 141 8.94 14.33 32.11
N GLY A 142 8.64 13.02 32.27
CA GLY A 142 8.11 12.17 31.20
C GLY A 142 8.94 12.09 29.90
N LEU A 143 8.33 11.46 28.90
CA LEU A 143 8.72 11.58 27.50
C LEU A 143 7.53 12.13 26.69
N TYR A 144 7.73 13.19 25.91
CA TYR A 144 6.81 13.57 24.83
C TYR A 144 6.95 12.57 23.69
N THR A 145 6.04 11.60 23.67
CA THR A 145 5.98 10.53 22.66
C THR A 145 4.90 10.77 21.63
N THR A 146 4.29 11.96 21.59
CA THR A 146 3.31 12.40 20.57
C THR A 146 3.71 12.06 19.12
N PRO A 147 5.00 12.15 18.69
CA PRO A 147 5.39 11.69 17.36
C PRO A 147 5.09 10.21 17.06
N LEU A 148 4.99 9.35 18.07
CA LEU A 148 4.64 7.93 17.91
C LEU A 148 3.17 7.70 17.55
N LEU A 149 2.33 8.73 17.59
CA LEU A 149 0.98 8.67 17.04
C LEU A 149 0.97 8.57 15.51
N ALA A 150 2.07 8.94 14.85
CA ALA A 150 2.16 8.90 13.38
C ALA A 150 1.78 7.52 12.82
N ARG A 151 0.92 7.54 11.80
CA ARG A 151 0.32 6.35 11.20
C ARG A 151 1.12 5.94 9.97
N THR A 152 1.80 4.81 10.09
CA THR A 152 2.70 4.22 9.09
C THR A 152 2.17 2.90 8.53
N GLY A 153 0.96 2.50 8.93
CA GLY A 153 0.37 1.18 8.65
C GLY A 153 0.63 0.15 9.76
N GLN A 154 1.10 0.58 10.94
CA GLN A 154 1.33 -0.31 12.07
C GLN A 154 0.03 -0.94 12.60
N VAL A 155 0.16 -2.11 13.24
CA VAL A 155 -0.94 -2.79 13.92
C VAL A 155 -1.18 -2.13 15.26
N THR A 156 -2.44 -1.81 15.53
CA THR A 156 -2.92 -1.30 16.82
C THR A 156 -3.88 -2.33 17.43
N PRO A 157 -3.85 -2.59 18.76
CA PRO A 157 -4.56 -3.70 19.40
C PRO A 157 -6.06 -3.92 19.22
N ASP A 158 -6.84 -3.11 18.54
CA ASP A 158 -8.30 -3.22 18.53
C ASP A 158 -8.86 -2.68 17.21
N GLU A 159 -7.95 -2.50 16.26
CA GLU A 159 -8.17 -1.95 14.94
C GLU A 159 -8.05 -3.06 13.87
N PRO A 160 -8.75 -2.92 12.73
CA PRO A 160 -8.53 -3.78 11.58
C PRO A 160 -7.06 -3.71 11.14
N ILE A 161 -6.41 -4.87 10.96
CA ILE A 161 -5.02 -4.93 10.49
C ILE A 161 -4.95 -4.42 9.04
N PRO A 162 -4.38 -3.23 8.78
CA PRO A 162 -4.35 -2.68 7.44
C PRO A 162 -3.44 -3.53 6.54
N PRO A 163 -3.75 -3.74 5.26
CA PRO A 163 -2.75 -4.29 4.34
C PRO A 163 -1.60 -3.29 4.19
N ILE A 164 -0.37 -3.79 4.16
CA ILE A 164 0.82 -2.99 3.88
C ILE A 164 1.53 -3.52 2.63
N GLY A 165 2.26 -2.65 1.95
CA GLY A 165 2.99 -2.91 0.74
C GLY A 165 2.13 -2.80 -0.52
N VAL A 166 2.78 -2.53 -1.63
CA VAL A 166 2.16 -2.31 -2.93
C VAL A 166 2.57 -3.40 -3.90
N TYR A 167 1.58 -4.15 -4.38
CA TYR A 167 1.77 -5.11 -5.45
C TYR A 167 2.01 -4.37 -6.77
N MET A 168 3.01 -4.82 -7.53
CA MET A 168 3.16 -4.45 -8.93
C MET A 168 2.08 -5.17 -9.73
N LYS A 169 1.26 -4.41 -10.44
CA LYS A 169 0.14 -4.94 -11.24
C LYS A 169 0.51 -5.00 -12.73
N THR A 170 -0.12 -5.92 -13.44
CA THR A 170 -0.05 -5.97 -14.91
C THR A 170 -1.37 -5.50 -15.51
N ASP A 171 -1.32 -4.69 -16.56
CA ASP A 171 -2.52 -4.39 -17.33
C ASP A 171 -2.87 -5.57 -18.25
N PHE A 172 -4.01 -6.19 -17.99
CA PHE A 172 -4.55 -7.30 -18.78
C PHE A 172 -5.55 -6.81 -19.85
N SER A 173 -5.73 -5.50 -20.03
CA SER A 173 -6.69 -4.92 -20.98
C SER A 173 -6.33 -5.21 -22.44
N GLU A 174 -5.04 -5.34 -22.76
CA GLU A 174 -4.53 -5.61 -24.11
C GLU A 174 -4.58 -7.09 -24.52
N LEU A 175 -4.82 -8.01 -23.58
CA LEU A 175 -5.04 -9.41 -23.92
C LEU A 175 -6.40 -9.51 -24.63
N GLN A 176 -6.35 -9.55 -25.97
CA GLN A 176 -7.54 -9.66 -26.82
C GLN A 176 -8.42 -10.82 -26.35
N ARG A 177 -9.52 -10.46 -25.70
CA ARG A 177 -10.51 -11.41 -25.16
C ARG A 177 -11.20 -12.17 -26.28
N GLU A 178 -11.35 -11.55 -27.45
CA GLU A 178 -11.93 -12.18 -28.63
C GLU A 178 -10.93 -12.21 -29.80
N VAL A 179 -10.78 -13.39 -30.41
CA VAL A 179 -9.98 -13.61 -31.62
C VAL A 179 -10.89 -14.08 -32.74
N SER A 180 -10.75 -13.50 -33.94
CA SER A 180 -11.51 -13.93 -35.12
C SER A 180 -10.65 -14.77 -36.04
N LYS A 181 -11.22 -15.87 -36.55
CA LYS A 181 -10.62 -16.67 -37.64
C LYS A 181 -11.53 -16.66 -38.85
N ASP A 182 -10.94 -16.40 -40.01
CA ASP A 182 -11.67 -16.30 -41.27
C ASP A 182 -11.40 -17.50 -42.17
N TYR A 183 -12.46 -18.05 -42.76
CA TYR A 183 -12.43 -19.12 -43.76
C TYR A 183 -13.24 -18.70 -44.98
N THR A 184 -12.95 -19.32 -46.13
CA THR A 184 -13.62 -18.98 -47.39
C THR A 184 -14.00 -20.23 -48.16
N VAL A 185 -15.26 -20.31 -48.59
CA VAL A 185 -15.81 -21.40 -49.41
C VAL A 185 -16.18 -20.87 -50.78
N SER A 186 -15.67 -21.48 -51.86
CA SER A 186 -15.96 -21.07 -53.24
C SER A 186 -17.14 -21.83 -53.85
N PHE A 187 -17.83 -21.18 -54.78
CA PHE A 187 -18.98 -21.71 -55.50
C PHE A 187 -18.76 -21.73 -57.02
N PRO A 188 -19.40 -22.67 -57.74
CA PRO A 188 -19.52 -22.58 -59.20
C PRO A 188 -20.29 -21.32 -59.64
N LEU A 189 -20.08 -20.94 -60.90
CA LEU A 189 -20.80 -19.82 -61.53
C LEU A 189 -22.31 -20.02 -61.41
N ALA A 190 -23.01 -18.95 -61.00
CA ALA A 190 -24.47 -18.90 -60.88
C ALA A 190 -25.07 -20.01 -59.98
N SER A 191 -24.28 -20.53 -59.04
CA SER A 191 -24.68 -21.65 -58.18
C SER A 191 -24.45 -21.36 -56.70
N ASN A 192 -25.31 -21.96 -55.85
CA ASN A 192 -25.17 -22.04 -54.40
C ASN A 192 -24.83 -23.47 -53.93
N ALA A 193 -24.56 -24.40 -54.86
CA ALA A 193 -24.26 -25.78 -54.53
C ALA A 193 -22.82 -25.91 -54.01
N LEU A 194 -22.67 -26.55 -52.86
CA LEU A 194 -21.36 -26.94 -52.33
C LEU A 194 -20.77 -28.06 -53.18
N ARG A 195 -19.46 -28.00 -53.46
CA ARG A 195 -18.75 -29.12 -54.08
C ARG A 195 -18.72 -30.29 -53.11
N GLU A 196 -19.09 -31.48 -53.59
CA GLU A 196 -19.07 -32.74 -52.82
C GLU A 196 -19.88 -32.71 -51.50
N ASN A 197 -20.78 -31.73 -51.34
CA ASN A 197 -21.55 -31.51 -50.11
C ASN A 197 -20.70 -31.30 -48.84
N THR A 198 -19.43 -30.89 -49.00
CA THR A 198 -18.47 -30.62 -47.92
C THR A 198 -18.08 -29.14 -47.87
N LEU A 199 -17.73 -28.64 -46.68
CA LEU A 199 -17.11 -27.31 -46.55
C LEU A 199 -15.61 -27.45 -46.76
N THR A 200 -15.16 -27.11 -47.97
CA THR A 200 -13.75 -27.04 -48.31
C THR A 200 -13.33 -25.58 -48.50
N THR A 201 -12.15 -25.24 -47.99
CA THR A 201 -11.48 -23.98 -48.27
C THR A 201 -11.12 -23.87 -49.75
N THR A 202 -10.71 -22.68 -50.19
CA THR A 202 -10.33 -22.41 -51.59
C THR A 202 -9.17 -23.27 -52.09
N ASP A 203 -8.29 -23.74 -51.20
CA ASP A 203 -7.20 -24.68 -51.48
C ASP A 203 -7.61 -26.16 -51.39
N GLY A 204 -8.91 -26.45 -51.25
CA GLY A 204 -9.47 -27.81 -51.27
C GLY A 204 -9.33 -28.57 -49.95
N LYS A 205 -8.85 -27.92 -48.88
CA LYS A 205 -8.78 -28.55 -47.56
C LYS A 205 -10.14 -28.50 -46.86
N PRO A 206 -10.50 -29.51 -46.06
CA PRO A 206 -11.69 -29.42 -45.22
C PRO A 206 -11.53 -28.27 -44.22
N ILE A 207 -12.61 -27.51 -43.97
CA ILE A 207 -12.61 -26.54 -42.87
C ILE A 207 -12.43 -27.30 -41.55
N PRO A 208 -11.46 -26.90 -40.69
CA PRO A 208 -11.20 -27.57 -39.43
C PRO A 208 -12.40 -27.49 -38.48
N SER A 209 -12.39 -28.32 -37.43
CA SER A 209 -13.37 -28.21 -36.34
C SER A 209 -13.35 -26.80 -35.76
N PHE A 210 -14.52 -26.20 -35.54
CA PHE A 210 -14.64 -24.92 -34.84
C PHE A 210 -14.44 -25.05 -33.32
N ILE A 211 -14.10 -26.24 -32.82
CA ILE A 211 -13.78 -26.51 -31.41
C ILE A 211 -12.26 -26.49 -31.26
N GLU A 212 -11.76 -25.59 -30.43
CA GLU A 212 -10.34 -25.43 -30.13
C GLU A 212 -10.12 -25.45 -28.62
N SER A 213 -9.04 -26.10 -28.18
CA SER A 213 -8.70 -26.14 -26.75
C SER A 213 -8.30 -24.74 -26.27
N GLY A 214 -8.80 -24.32 -25.11
CA GLY A 214 -8.48 -23.01 -24.51
C GLY A 214 -9.26 -21.82 -25.06
N THR A 215 -10.31 -22.04 -25.87
CA THR A 215 -11.20 -20.98 -26.34
C THR A 215 -12.66 -21.43 -26.34
N VAL A 216 -13.58 -20.47 -26.27
CA VAL A 216 -15.03 -20.68 -26.42
C VAL A 216 -15.49 -20.00 -27.69
N LEU A 217 -16.03 -20.78 -28.63
CA LEU A 217 -16.66 -20.24 -29.83
C LEU A 217 -17.92 -19.45 -29.45
N LYS A 218 -17.93 -18.14 -29.70
CA LYS A 218 -19.04 -17.24 -29.35
C LYS A 218 -20.03 -17.08 -30.48
N LYS A 219 -19.54 -16.88 -31.70
CA LYS A 219 -20.38 -16.55 -32.85
C LYS A 219 -19.70 -16.96 -34.15
N ILE A 220 -20.50 -17.38 -35.11
CA ILE A 220 -20.05 -17.49 -36.51
C ILE A 220 -20.92 -16.57 -37.38
N THR A 221 -20.27 -15.76 -38.21
CA THR A 221 -20.92 -14.98 -39.25
C THR A 221 -20.55 -15.56 -40.60
N VAL A 222 -21.55 -15.89 -41.41
CA VAL A 222 -21.36 -16.35 -42.79
C VAL A 222 -21.83 -15.26 -43.72
N THR A 223 -20.92 -14.68 -44.50
CA THR A 223 -21.23 -13.63 -45.47
C THR A 223 -21.09 -14.17 -46.89
N GLY A 224 -22.23 -14.37 -47.55
CA GLY A 224 -22.25 -14.74 -48.96
C GLY A 224 -21.97 -13.54 -49.86
N ILE A 225 -21.20 -13.79 -50.91
CA ILE A 225 -20.76 -12.78 -51.88
C ILE A 225 -21.18 -13.26 -53.28
N HIS A 226 -21.65 -12.33 -54.10
CA HIS A 226 -21.89 -12.59 -55.51
C HIS A 226 -20.75 -12.07 -56.38
N SER A 227 -20.54 -12.72 -57.52
CA SER A 227 -19.63 -12.22 -58.54
C SER A 227 -20.29 -11.13 -59.38
N PHE A 228 -19.49 -10.24 -59.95
CA PHE A 228 -19.96 -9.22 -60.90
C PHE A 228 -20.02 -9.73 -62.35
N GLU A 229 -19.94 -11.05 -62.53
CA GLU A 229 -20.16 -11.69 -63.82
C GLU A 229 -21.61 -11.54 -64.26
N SER A 230 -21.83 -11.41 -65.57
CA SER A 230 -23.16 -11.13 -66.14
C SER A 230 -24.22 -12.19 -65.76
N GLN A 231 -23.79 -13.42 -65.49
CA GLN A 231 -24.67 -14.51 -65.06
C GLN A 231 -25.08 -14.42 -63.58
N GLU A 232 -24.39 -13.64 -62.75
CA GLU A 232 -24.66 -13.51 -61.30
C GLU A 232 -25.14 -12.12 -60.88
N ILE A 233 -24.71 -11.08 -61.60
CA ILE A 233 -24.83 -9.69 -61.12
C ILE A 233 -26.27 -9.21 -60.92
N ASN A 234 -27.20 -9.77 -61.70
CA ASN A 234 -28.63 -9.46 -61.60
C ASN A 234 -29.37 -10.36 -60.58
N SER A 235 -28.67 -11.32 -59.96
CA SER A 235 -29.27 -12.17 -58.93
C SER A 235 -29.33 -11.45 -57.59
N THR A 236 -30.56 -11.21 -57.12
CA THR A 236 -30.86 -10.54 -55.85
C THR A 236 -30.76 -11.44 -54.63
N GLU A 237 -30.67 -12.76 -54.83
CA GLU A 237 -30.68 -13.74 -53.72
C GLU A 237 -29.48 -14.67 -53.69
N LEU A 238 -28.69 -14.77 -54.76
CA LEU A 238 -27.63 -15.79 -54.86
C LEU A 238 -26.61 -15.69 -53.73
N ALA A 239 -26.17 -14.48 -53.39
CA ALA A 239 -25.26 -14.25 -52.25
C ALA A 239 -25.88 -14.73 -50.93
N GLN A 240 -27.14 -14.39 -50.67
CA GLN A 240 -27.84 -14.81 -49.46
C GLN A 240 -28.02 -16.34 -49.42
N ARG A 241 -28.38 -16.96 -50.55
CA ARG A 241 -28.54 -18.41 -50.66
C ARG A 241 -27.22 -19.15 -50.43
N ARG A 242 -26.09 -18.63 -50.92
CA ARG A 242 -24.74 -19.17 -50.63
C ARG A 242 -24.43 -19.11 -49.13
N ALA A 243 -24.71 -17.97 -48.50
CA ALA A 243 -24.53 -17.81 -47.06
C ALA A 243 -25.38 -18.82 -46.28
N GLU A 244 -26.63 -19.02 -46.69
CA GLU A 244 -27.59 -19.89 -46.01
C GLU A 244 -27.20 -21.37 -46.11
N VAL A 245 -26.77 -21.84 -47.28
CA VAL A 245 -26.30 -23.23 -47.46
C VAL A 245 -25.09 -23.51 -46.57
N VAL A 246 -24.13 -22.59 -46.50
CA VAL A 246 -22.96 -22.73 -45.62
C VAL A 246 -23.35 -22.64 -44.15
N ARG A 247 -24.26 -21.72 -43.79
CA ARG A 247 -24.79 -21.58 -42.42
C ARG A 247 -25.44 -22.88 -41.93
N GLN A 248 -26.29 -23.50 -42.76
CA GLN A 248 -26.95 -24.76 -42.42
C GLN A 248 -25.94 -25.89 -42.22
N LYS A 249 -24.91 -25.95 -43.07
CA LYS A 249 -23.85 -26.96 -42.94
C LYS A 249 -23.02 -26.74 -41.68
N ILE A 250 -22.59 -25.53 -41.39
CA ILE A 250 -21.89 -25.20 -40.12
C ILE A 250 -22.77 -25.53 -38.92
N ARG A 251 -24.06 -25.22 -38.97
CA ARG A 251 -25.01 -25.56 -37.89
C ARG A 251 -25.05 -27.06 -37.61
N SER A 252 -25.01 -27.90 -38.66
CA SER A 252 -24.95 -29.36 -38.52
C SER A 252 -23.64 -29.88 -37.92
N MET A 253 -22.57 -29.08 -37.97
CA MET A 253 -21.25 -29.42 -37.39
C MET A 253 -21.11 -28.98 -35.93
N LEU A 254 -22.01 -28.13 -35.42
CA LEU A 254 -21.97 -27.63 -34.05
C LEU A 254 -22.93 -28.41 -33.15
N ASN A 255 -22.40 -28.94 -32.05
CA ASN A 255 -23.21 -29.64 -31.05
C ASN A 255 -23.97 -28.68 -30.11
N ASN A 256 -23.51 -27.44 -29.97
CA ASN A 256 -24.11 -26.45 -29.07
C ASN A 256 -25.13 -25.57 -29.84
N PRO A 257 -26.44 -25.69 -29.55
CA PRO A 257 -27.47 -24.91 -30.25
C PRO A 257 -27.44 -23.42 -29.90
N ASN A 258 -26.84 -23.04 -28.77
CA ASN A 258 -26.83 -21.66 -28.28
C ASN A 258 -25.83 -20.75 -28.98
N ILE A 259 -24.87 -21.30 -29.74
CA ILE A 259 -23.89 -20.51 -30.48
C ILE A 259 -24.58 -19.86 -31.68
N PRO A 260 -24.67 -18.52 -31.78
CA PRO A 260 -25.27 -17.87 -32.95
C PRO A 260 -24.43 -18.12 -34.21
N VAL A 261 -25.09 -18.59 -35.27
CA VAL A 261 -24.52 -18.72 -36.63
C VAL A 261 -25.46 -17.95 -37.53
N VAL A 262 -25.01 -16.79 -37.98
CA VAL A 262 -25.81 -15.79 -38.69
C VAL A 262 -25.39 -15.76 -40.16
N ALA A 263 -26.36 -15.76 -41.07
CA ALA A 263 -26.12 -15.51 -42.49
C ALA A 263 -26.32 -14.03 -42.78
N ALA A 264 -25.35 -13.44 -43.46
CA ALA A 264 -25.40 -12.13 -44.07
C ALA A 264 -25.07 -12.26 -45.56
N SER A 265 -25.38 -11.23 -46.33
CA SER A 265 -24.92 -11.13 -47.71
C SER A 265 -24.41 -9.75 -48.02
N ARG A 266 -23.43 -9.69 -48.91
CA ARG A 266 -22.97 -8.45 -49.53
C ARG A 266 -23.27 -8.53 -51.02
N GLN A 267 -24.04 -7.55 -51.49
CA GLN A 267 -24.50 -7.45 -52.86
C GLN A 267 -24.26 -6.04 -53.35
N LYS A 268 -23.84 -5.90 -54.61
CA LYS A 268 -23.55 -4.61 -55.24
C LYS A 268 -22.60 -3.76 -54.39
N ASP A 269 -21.59 -4.41 -53.82
CA ASP A 269 -20.63 -3.85 -52.88
C ASP A 269 -19.21 -4.14 -53.36
N TRP A 270 -18.34 -3.12 -53.33
CA TRP A 270 -16.98 -3.23 -53.86
C TRP A 270 -15.95 -3.73 -52.85
N PHE A 271 -16.29 -3.97 -51.58
CA PHE A 271 -15.31 -4.27 -50.53
C PHE A 271 -14.42 -5.46 -50.87
N ASP A 272 -15.00 -6.61 -51.23
CA ASP A 272 -14.20 -7.82 -51.50
C ASP A 272 -13.40 -7.69 -52.78
N PHE A 273 -13.94 -7.02 -53.78
CA PHE A 273 -13.21 -6.71 -55.01
C PHE A 273 -12.04 -5.76 -54.76
N ARG A 274 -12.21 -4.78 -53.88
CA ARG A 274 -11.18 -3.82 -53.47
C ARG A 274 -10.00 -4.51 -52.77
N VAL A 275 -10.29 -5.48 -51.91
CA VAL A 275 -9.26 -6.32 -51.27
C VAL A 275 -8.50 -7.13 -52.33
N LEU A 276 -9.23 -7.84 -53.20
CA LEU A 276 -8.63 -8.65 -54.27
C LEU A 276 -7.79 -7.80 -55.25
N LEU A 277 -8.27 -6.62 -55.61
CA LEU A 277 -7.58 -5.71 -56.53
C LEU A 277 -6.28 -5.17 -55.93
N GLY A 278 -6.27 -4.86 -54.62
CA GLY A 278 -5.07 -4.41 -53.91
C GLY A 278 -3.93 -5.41 -54.06
N GLU A 279 -4.22 -6.69 -53.83
CA GLU A 279 -3.28 -7.82 -53.91
C GLU A 279 -3.01 -8.32 -55.34
N TYR A 280 -3.67 -7.78 -56.36
CA TYR A 280 -3.62 -8.34 -57.71
C TYR A 280 -2.44 -7.82 -58.55
N ASP A 281 -1.45 -8.65 -58.84
CA ASP A 281 -0.25 -8.23 -59.59
C ASP A 281 -0.41 -8.24 -61.13
N GLY A 282 -1.61 -8.54 -61.63
CA GLY A 282 -1.85 -8.64 -63.07
C GLY A 282 -1.98 -7.31 -63.81
N ILE A 283 -2.01 -6.18 -63.10
CA ILE A 283 -2.01 -4.82 -63.67
C ILE A 283 -1.12 -3.89 -62.86
N THR A 284 -0.69 -2.78 -63.46
CA THR A 284 0.19 -1.79 -62.83
C THR A 284 -0.54 -0.95 -61.77
N THR A 285 0.19 -0.33 -60.84
CA THR A 285 -0.39 0.56 -59.81
C THR A 285 -1.25 1.68 -60.39
N PRO A 286 -0.83 2.44 -61.42
CA PRO A 286 -1.70 3.47 -62.02
C PRO A 286 -2.98 2.90 -62.63
N GLN A 287 -2.91 1.67 -63.16
CA GLN A 287 -4.11 0.99 -63.64
C GLN A 287 -5.04 0.58 -62.50
N LYS A 288 -4.51 0.16 -61.33
CA LYS A 288 -5.33 -0.11 -60.13
C LYS A 288 -6.00 1.17 -59.63
N GLU A 289 -5.28 2.29 -59.58
CA GLU A 289 -5.81 3.59 -59.16
C GLU A 289 -7.05 4.00 -59.95
N ALA A 290 -7.05 3.79 -61.28
CA ALA A 290 -8.22 4.05 -62.12
C ALA A 290 -9.47 3.24 -61.71
N TYR A 291 -9.33 2.03 -61.13
CA TYR A 291 -10.47 1.31 -60.55
C TYR A 291 -10.86 1.90 -59.19
N TYR A 292 -9.89 2.23 -58.33
CA TYR A 292 -10.15 2.84 -57.02
C TYR A 292 -10.92 4.15 -57.14
N ASP A 293 -10.53 5.02 -58.08
CA ASP A 293 -11.21 6.29 -58.35
C ASP A 293 -12.69 6.09 -58.71
N ILE A 294 -13.00 5.03 -59.46
CA ILE A 294 -14.38 4.72 -59.85
C ILE A 294 -15.15 4.13 -58.67
N ILE A 295 -14.63 3.10 -57.99
CA ILE A 295 -15.36 2.37 -56.93
C ILE A 295 -15.50 3.17 -55.63
N LEU A 296 -14.65 4.19 -55.40
CA LEU A 296 -14.73 5.09 -54.26
C LEU A 296 -15.53 6.37 -54.57
N SER A 297 -15.99 6.56 -55.81
CA SER A 297 -16.85 7.69 -56.15
C SER A 297 -18.26 7.54 -55.55
N ASP A 298 -18.96 8.65 -55.33
CA ASP A 298 -20.34 8.67 -54.79
C ASP A 298 -21.42 8.19 -55.80
N LYS A 299 -21.01 7.56 -56.91
CA LYS A 299 -21.92 7.08 -57.95
C LYS A 299 -22.58 5.76 -57.55
N ALA A 300 -23.77 5.50 -58.06
CA ALA A 300 -24.43 4.21 -57.90
C ALA A 300 -23.58 3.05 -58.47
N PHE A 301 -23.66 1.87 -57.84
CA PHE A 301 -22.91 0.67 -58.21
C PHE A 301 -22.98 0.35 -59.72
N GLU A 302 -24.16 0.43 -60.31
CA GLU A 302 -24.39 0.14 -61.73
C GLU A 302 -23.66 1.15 -62.64
N THR A 303 -23.56 2.41 -62.22
CA THR A 303 -22.80 3.44 -62.94
C THR A 303 -21.31 3.19 -62.81
N GLN A 304 -20.83 2.90 -61.61
CA GLN A 304 -19.42 2.55 -61.36
C GLN A 304 -19.00 1.33 -62.18
N LEU A 305 -19.83 0.29 -62.22
CA LEU A 305 -19.58 -0.91 -63.01
C LEU A 305 -19.49 -0.60 -64.51
N ARG A 306 -20.39 0.22 -65.06
CA ARG A 306 -20.33 0.64 -66.47
C ARG A 306 -19.05 1.42 -66.79
N GLU A 307 -18.55 2.21 -65.85
CA GLU A 307 -17.29 2.94 -66.00
C GLU A 307 -16.09 1.98 -65.94
N ILE A 308 -16.08 1.05 -64.99
CA ILE A 308 -15.07 -0.02 -64.90
C ILE A 308 -15.03 -0.86 -66.18
N GLN A 309 -16.18 -1.17 -66.79
CA GLN A 309 -16.28 -1.92 -68.04
C GLN A 309 -15.59 -1.24 -69.24
N ARG A 310 -15.39 0.08 -69.18
CA ARG A 310 -14.72 0.86 -70.23
C ARG A 310 -13.20 0.93 -70.03
N LEU A 311 -12.68 0.48 -68.90
CA LEU A 311 -11.24 0.47 -68.65
C LEU A 311 -10.53 -0.54 -69.57
N PRO A 312 -9.37 -0.20 -70.16
CA PRO A 312 -8.65 -1.09 -71.07
C PRO A 312 -8.30 -2.46 -70.46
N THR A 313 -8.11 -2.51 -69.14
CA THR A 313 -7.76 -3.72 -68.38
C THR A 313 -8.96 -4.52 -67.91
N TYR A 314 -10.20 -4.08 -68.18
CA TYR A 314 -11.43 -4.71 -67.67
C TYR A 314 -11.51 -6.20 -68.00
N ALA A 315 -11.26 -6.59 -69.25
CA ALA A 315 -11.35 -7.98 -69.67
C ALA A 315 -10.39 -8.89 -68.89
N LYS A 316 -9.21 -8.40 -68.53
CA LYS A 316 -8.22 -9.13 -67.73
C LYS A 316 -8.63 -9.21 -66.27
N VAL A 317 -8.96 -8.05 -65.67
CA VAL A 317 -9.34 -7.94 -64.25
C VAL A 317 -10.62 -8.73 -63.94
N SER A 318 -11.64 -8.62 -64.79
CA SER A 318 -12.90 -9.36 -64.62
C SER A 318 -12.69 -10.87 -64.71
N ARG A 319 -11.95 -11.34 -65.72
CA ARG A 319 -11.63 -12.77 -65.88
C ARG A 319 -10.86 -13.33 -64.69
N ASP A 320 -9.91 -12.57 -64.15
CA ASP A 320 -8.99 -13.08 -63.12
C ASP A 320 -9.55 -12.92 -61.69
N LEU A 321 -10.36 -11.88 -61.43
CA LEU A 321 -10.84 -11.55 -60.08
C LEU A 321 -12.32 -11.86 -59.83
N PHE A 322 -13.21 -11.70 -60.81
CA PHE A 322 -14.64 -11.92 -60.55
C PHE A 322 -14.97 -13.36 -60.15
N PRO A 323 -14.35 -14.40 -60.74
CA PRO A 323 -14.54 -15.77 -60.25
C PRO A 323 -14.16 -15.98 -58.79
N LYS A 324 -13.19 -15.20 -58.26
CA LYS A 324 -12.78 -15.26 -56.84
C LYS A 324 -13.83 -14.64 -55.89
N LEU A 325 -14.79 -13.88 -56.41
CA LEU A 325 -15.90 -13.32 -55.63
C LEU A 325 -17.05 -14.33 -55.43
N ARG A 326 -17.05 -15.46 -56.14
CA ARG A 326 -18.06 -16.52 -56.00
C ARG A 326 -17.84 -17.29 -54.70
N GLN A 327 -18.07 -16.68 -53.56
CA GLN A 327 -17.66 -17.25 -52.28
C GLN A 327 -18.62 -16.92 -51.14
N ALA A 328 -18.51 -17.70 -50.06
CA ALA A 328 -19.02 -17.32 -48.75
C ALA A 328 -17.84 -17.23 -47.78
N LYS A 329 -17.72 -16.09 -47.10
CA LYS A 329 -16.74 -15.88 -46.03
C LYS A 329 -17.35 -16.29 -44.70
N ILE A 330 -16.59 -17.03 -43.90
CA ILE A 330 -16.98 -17.50 -42.59
C ILE A 330 -16.04 -16.84 -41.60
N GLN A 331 -16.58 -16.05 -40.68
CA GLN A 331 -15.84 -15.48 -39.57
C GLN A 331 -16.29 -16.16 -38.29
N ALA A 332 -15.38 -16.89 -37.64
CA ALA A 332 -15.60 -17.50 -36.34
C ALA A 332 -14.93 -16.64 -35.25
N VAL A 333 -15.73 -16.18 -34.28
CA VAL A 333 -15.29 -15.37 -33.14
C VAL A 333 -15.15 -16.27 -31.93
N TYR A 334 -13.96 -16.29 -31.36
CA TYR A 334 -13.59 -17.09 -30.20
C TYR A 334 -13.32 -16.17 -29.02
N GLU A 335 -13.83 -16.50 -27.85
CA GLU A 335 -13.42 -15.91 -26.59
C GLU A 335 -12.27 -16.74 -25.99
N ASN A 336 -11.16 -16.10 -25.64
CA ASN A 336 -10.05 -16.77 -24.99
C ASN A 336 -10.43 -17.08 -23.54
N THR A 337 -10.59 -18.36 -23.20
CA THR A 337 -10.95 -18.79 -21.84
C THR A 337 -9.81 -18.63 -20.84
N GLY A 338 -8.62 -18.23 -21.29
CA GLY A 338 -7.47 -18.00 -20.43
C GLY A 338 -7.61 -16.81 -19.48
N PHE A 339 -8.59 -15.92 -19.69
CA PHE A 339 -8.64 -14.61 -19.01
C PHE A 339 -10.04 -14.16 -18.55
N SER A 340 -11.06 -14.99 -18.66
CA SER A 340 -12.37 -14.71 -18.05
C SER A 340 -12.55 -15.57 -16.81
N ASP A 341 -12.81 -14.90 -15.69
CA ASP A 341 -13.48 -15.39 -14.48
C ASP A 341 -12.63 -15.91 -13.30
N PRO A 342 -13.15 -15.75 -12.05
CA PRO A 342 -12.60 -16.31 -10.80
C PRO A 342 -12.19 -17.79 -10.87
N GLU A 343 -12.68 -18.51 -11.87
CA GLU A 343 -12.28 -19.87 -12.21
C GLU A 343 -10.79 -19.98 -12.55
N VAL A 344 -10.14 -18.97 -13.14
CA VAL A 344 -8.68 -19.01 -13.42
C VAL A 344 -7.88 -19.09 -12.12
N ALA A 345 -8.15 -18.22 -11.15
CA ALA A 345 -7.46 -18.25 -9.86
C ALA A 345 -7.76 -19.53 -9.08
N ALA A 346 -9.02 -19.99 -9.11
CA ALA A 346 -9.42 -21.26 -8.49
C ALA A 346 -8.73 -22.46 -9.16
N ASN A 347 -8.62 -22.47 -10.49
CA ASN A 347 -7.99 -23.52 -11.26
C ASN A 347 -6.47 -23.53 -11.07
N VAL A 348 -5.80 -22.37 -11.15
CA VAL A 348 -4.36 -22.24 -10.86
C VAL A 348 -4.08 -22.74 -9.44
N TYR A 349 -4.87 -22.31 -8.46
CA TYR A 349 -4.68 -22.76 -7.08
C TYR A 349 -4.92 -24.26 -6.91
N LYS A 350 -5.96 -24.82 -7.54
CA LYS A 350 -6.23 -26.26 -7.56
C LYS A 350 -5.09 -27.05 -8.20
N LEU A 351 -4.56 -26.60 -9.34
CA LEU A 351 -3.43 -27.24 -10.01
C LEU A 351 -2.17 -27.23 -9.13
N LEU A 352 -1.91 -26.13 -8.42
CA LEU A 352 -0.82 -26.04 -7.46
C LEU A 352 -1.00 -27.00 -6.27
N GLN A 353 -2.24 -27.24 -5.83
CA GLN A 353 -2.53 -28.21 -4.77
C GLN A 353 -2.35 -29.67 -5.24
N GLU A 354 -2.77 -29.98 -6.46
CA GLU A 354 -2.73 -31.34 -7.00
C GLU A 354 -1.32 -31.78 -7.45
N GLY A 355 -0.34 -30.88 -7.49
CA GLY A 355 1.04 -31.17 -7.89
C GLY A 355 1.18 -31.62 -9.35
N LYS A 356 0.15 -31.40 -10.19
CA LYS A 356 0.15 -31.76 -11.61
C LYS A 356 0.92 -30.72 -12.43
N ALA A 357 1.63 -31.23 -13.44
CA ALA A 357 2.66 -30.59 -14.26
C ALA A 357 2.50 -29.09 -14.57
N ILE A 358 3.10 -28.29 -13.69
CA ILE A 358 3.91 -27.06 -13.77
C ILE A 358 4.22 -26.46 -15.17
N ASN A 359 4.16 -27.21 -16.27
CA ASN A 359 4.62 -26.79 -17.60
C ASN A 359 3.51 -26.14 -18.45
N GLU A 360 2.27 -26.09 -17.96
CA GLU A 360 1.11 -25.56 -18.69
C GLU A 360 0.64 -24.17 -18.22
N LEU A 361 1.17 -23.66 -17.10
CA LEU A 361 0.76 -22.37 -16.54
C LEU A 361 1.56 -21.22 -17.15
N SER A 362 0.88 -20.29 -17.82
CA SER A 362 1.53 -19.10 -18.38
C SER A 362 1.91 -18.10 -17.28
N LYS A 363 2.88 -17.22 -17.58
CA LYS A 363 3.29 -16.12 -16.71
C LYS A 363 2.08 -15.24 -16.34
N GLU A 364 1.27 -14.90 -17.33
CA GLU A 364 0.09 -14.03 -17.19
C GLU A 364 -0.97 -14.66 -16.30
N GLN A 365 -1.19 -15.98 -16.41
CA GLN A 365 -2.13 -16.70 -15.54
C GLN A 365 -1.69 -16.68 -14.07
N LEU A 366 -0.38 -16.86 -13.81
CA LEU A 366 0.17 -16.80 -12.45
C LEU A 366 0.12 -15.39 -11.86
N ILE A 367 0.44 -14.36 -12.66
CA ILE A 367 0.32 -12.96 -12.21
C ILE A 367 -1.15 -12.67 -11.89
N TYR A 368 -2.08 -12.96 -12.81
CA TYR A 368 -3.50 -12.69 -12.63
C TYR A 368 -4.06 -13.43 -11.41
N ALA A 369 -3.80 -14.72 -11.26
CA ALA A 369 -4.23 -15.51 -10.12
C ALA A 369 -3.69 -14.92 -8.80
N GLY A 370 -2.42 -14.52 -8.78
CA GLY A 370 -1.80 -13.88 -7.63
C GLY A 370 -2.42 -12.53 -7.28
N GLU A 371 -2.84 -11.73 -8.28
CA GLU A 371 -3.49 -10.43 -8.07
C GLU A 371 -4.88 -10.59 -7.45
N VAL A 372 -5.70 -11.51 -7.98
CA VAL A 372 -7.10 -11.67 -7.56
C VAL A 372 -7.30 -12.59 -6.35
N SER A 373 -6.34 -13.44 -6.00
CA SER A 373 -6.44 -14.33 -4.83
C SER A 373 -6.64 -13.55 -3.52
N PRO A 374 -7.68 -13.84 -2.70
CA PRO A 374 -7.97 -13.07 -1.50
C PRO A 374 -7.11 -13.48 -0.29
N ARG A 375 -6.62 -14.72 -0.24
CA ARG A 375 -5.89 -15.26 0.92
C ARG A 375 -4.38 -15.17 0.74
N LEU A 376 -3.68 -14.77 1.80
CA LEU A 376 -2.21 -14.65 1.79
C LEU A 376 -1.51 -15.98 1.50
N GLN A 377 -2.02 -17.09 2.01
CA GLN A 377 -1.45 -18.43 1.76
C GLN A 377 -1.59 -18.86 0.30
N GLU A 378 -2.68 -18.44 -0.37
CA GLU A 378 -2.89 -18.71 -1.80
C GLU A 378 -1.95 -17.85 -2.63
N LYS A 379 -1.87 -16.55 -2.33
CA LYS A 379 -0.93 -15.61 -2.96
C LYS A 379 0.52 -16.07 -2.79
N GLU A 380 0.90 -16.55 -1.61
CA GLU A 380 2.26 -17.05 -1.34
C GLU A 380 2.63 -18.17 -2.28
N ARG A 381 1.79 -19.20 -2.40
CA ARG A 381 2.03 -20.34 -3.31
C ARG A 381 2.10 -19.92 -4.76
N ILE A 382 1.18 -19.05 -5.20
CA ILE A 382 1.12 -18.58 -6.59
C ILE A 382 2.36 -17.75 -6.93
N TYR A 383 2.72 -16.76 -6.10
CA TYR A 383 3.88 -15.92 -6.36
C TYR A 383 5.21 -16.65 -6.13
N ALA A 384 5.29 -17.61 -5.21
CA ALA A 384 6.44 -18.51 -5.10
C ALA A 384 6.63 -19.29 -6.40
N LYS A 385 5.54 -19.79 -6.99
CA LYS A 385 5.61 -20.46 -8.30
C LYS A 385 5.97 -19.53 -9.43
N LEU A 386 5.45 -18.29 -9.42
CA LEU A 386 5.83 -17.27 -10.39
C LEU A 386 7.33 -16.94 -10.30
N VAL A 387 7.90 -16.85 -9.10
CA VAL A 387 9.35 -16.67 -8.90
C VAL A 387 10.15 -17.87 -9.41
N GLU A 388 9.66 -19.09 -9.18
CA GLU A 388 10.32 -20.33 -9.64
C GLU A 388 10.39 -20.40 -11.18
N LEU A 389 9.29 -20.08 -11.87
CA LEU A 389 9.17 -20.28 -13.33
C LEU A 389 9.55 -19.03 -14.15
N TYR A 390 9.23 -17.84 -13.64
CA TYR A 390 9.29 -16.58 -14.35
C TYR A 390 9.87 -15.47 -13.46
N ASN A 391 11.03 -15.76 -12.88
CA ASN A 391 11.72 -14.86 -11.96
C ASN A 391 11.89 -13.45 -12.57
N SER A 392 11.32 -12.45 -11.90
CA SER A 392 11.30 -11.05 -12.33
C SER A 392 11.15 -10.14 -11.12
N GLU A 393 11.41 -8.85 -11.29
CA GLU A 393 11.21 -7.81 -10.28
C GLU A 393 9.78 -7.79 -9.76
N LEU A 394 8.78 -8.00 -10.64
CA LEU A 394 7.37 -8.10 -10.27
C LEU A 394 7.12 -9.33 -9.38
N ALA A 395 7.61 -10.51 -9.80
CA ALA A 395 7.42 -11.74 -9.05
C ALA A 395 8.06 -11.67 -7.66
N GLN A 396 9.29 -11.16 -7.59
CA GLN A 396 10.02 -10.95 -6.35
C GLN A 396 9.32 -9.92 -5.46
N ASN A 397 8.94 -8.76 -6.00
CA ASN A 397 8.21 -7.73 -5.25
C ASN A 397 6.91 -8.30 -4.66
N ASN A 398 6.08 -8.94 -5.48
CA ASN A 398 4.75 -9.37 -5.06
C ASN A 398 4.83 -10.51 -4.02
N LEU A 399 5.78 -11.44 -4.14
CA LEU A 399 6.03 -12.44 -3.09
C LEU A 399 6.53 -11.77 -1.79
N GLY A 400 7.38 -10.74 -1.90
CA GLY A 400 7.82 -9.94 -0.76
C GLY A 400 6.66 -9.26 -0.03
N VAL A 401 5.69 -8.68 -0.76
CA VAL A 401 4.49 -8.06 -0.18
C VAL A 401 3.63 -9.09 0.57
N VAL A 402 3.54 -10.33 0.06
CA VAL A 402 2.85 -11.40 0.78
C VAL A 402 3.53 -11.71 2.12
N TYR A 403 4.85 -11.93 2.11
CA TYR A 403 5.59 -12.19 3.36
C TYR A 403 5.52 -11.02 4.33
N LEU A 404 5.54 -9.78 3.84
CA LEU A 404 5.37 -8.57 4.65
C LEU A 404 4.00 -8.57 5.36
N ASN A 405 2.92 -8.89 4.64
CA ASN A 405 1.58 -8.97 5.21
C ASN A 405 1.39 -10.16 6.16
N MET A 406 2.05 -11.29 5.89
CA MET A 406 2.07 -12.43 6.82
C MET A 406 2.81 -12.06 8.10
N ALA A 407 3.97 -11.40 8.00
CA ALA A 407 4.75 -10.95 9.15
C ALA A 407 3.96 -10.01 10.06
N GLN A 408 3.19 -9.09 9.47
CA GLN A 408 2.37 -8.15 10.24
C GLN A 408 1.28 -8.84 11.06
N ARG A 409 0.81 -10.02 10.61
CA ARG A 409 -0.25 -10.81 11.24
C ARG A 409 0.30 -11.94 12.12
N GLU A 410 1.62 -12.06 12.24
CA GLU A 410 2.29 -13.10 13.01
C GLU A 410 2.54 -12.62 14.45
N LEU A 411 2.05 -13.39 15.42
CA LEU A 411 2.17 -13.09 16.84
C LEU A 411 3.49 -13.62 17.42
N ASN A 412 4.01 -14.72 16.86
CA ASN A 412 5.28 -15.27 17.29
C ASN A 412 6.43 -14.39 16.77
N LEU A 413 7.15 -13.73 17.69
CA LEU A 413 8.23 -12.80 17.34
C LEU A 413 9.32 -13.44 16.46
N ARG A 414 9.65 -14.71 16.68
CA ARG A 414 10.67 -15.41 15.90
C ARG A 414 10.19 -15.63 14.46
N GLU A 415 8.97 -16.11 14.28
CA GLU A 415 8.39 -16.33 12.95
C GLU A 415 8.12 -15.01 12.21
N LYS A 416 7.64 -13.98 12.92
CA LYS A 416 7.52 -12.62 12.41
C LYS A 416 8.85 -12.12 11.86
N ASN A 417 9.94 -12.23 12.62
CA ASN A 417 11.26 -11.77 12.19
C ASN A 417 11.80 -12.57 10.98
N GLN A 418 11.48 -13.87 10.88
CA GLN A 418 11.83 -14.67 9.70
C GLN A 418 11.06 -14.20 8.47
N LEU A 419 9.75 -13.95 8.58
CA LEU A 419 8.91 -13.45 7.49
C LEU A 419 9.36 -12.06 7.03
N ILE A 420 9.68 -11.15 7.95
CA ILE A 420 10.29 -9.84 7.63
C ILE A 420 11.59 -10.03 6.85
N THR A 421 12.46 -10.94 7.30
CA THR A 421 13.73 -11.21 6.63
C THR A 421 13.52 -11.74 5.21
N ARG A 422 12.55 -12.63 5.00
CA ARG A 422 12.17 -13.10 3.66
C ARG A 422 11.66 -11.96 2.78
N ALA A 423 10.74 -11.13 3.29
CA ALA A 423 10.22 -9.97 2.56
C ALA A 423 11.34 -9.03 2.11
N ILE A 424 12.24 -8.65 3.02
CA ILE A 424 13.42 -7.80 2.72
C ILE A 424 14.31 -8.44 1.65
N SER A 425 14.56 -9.75 1.72
CA SER A 425 15.36 -10.46 0.72
C SER A 425 14.71 -10.40 -0.67
N HIS A 426 13.39 -10.57 -0.76
CA HIS A 426 12.65 -10.48 -2.01
C HIS A 426 12.66 -9.07 -2.60
N PHE A 427 12.41 -8.03 -1.80
CA PHE A 427 12.49 -6.64 -2.29
C PHE A 427 13.90 -6.26 -2.75
N ARG A 428 14.93 -6.70 -2.03
CA ARG A 428 16.33 -6.49 -2.46
C ARG A 428 16.65 -7.23 -3.75
N GLN A 429 16.11 -8.44 -3.96
CA GLN A 429 16.27 -9.16 -5.22
C GLN A 429 15.55 -8.46 -6.37
N ALA A 430 14.31 -7.98 -6.15
CA ALA A 430 13.59 -7.19 -7.14
C ALA A 430 14.41 -5.98 -7.59
N ASN A 431 14.89 -5.17 -6.63
CA ASN A 431 15.70 -3.99 -6.91
C ASN A 431 17.08 -4.29 -7.54
N ARG A 432 17.64 -5.49 -7.34
CA ARG A 432 18.87 -5.92 -8.04
C ARG A 432 18.60 -6.29 -9.50
N MET A 433 17.42 -6.82 -9.81
CA MET A 433 17.02 -7.15 -11.18
C MET A 433 16.71 -5.88 -11.96
N ASN A 434 15.79 -5.09 -11.40
CA ASN A 434 15.41 -3.80 -11.94
C ASN A 434 14.90 -2.93 -10.78
N PRO A 435 15.59 -1.85 -10.41
CA PRO A 435 15.13 -0.89 -9.40
C PRO A 435 13.72 -0.37 -9.71
N THR A 436 12.78 -0.51 -8.77
CA THR A 436 11.43 0.07 -8.90
C THR A 436 11.04 0.83 -7.64
N SER A 437 10.26 1.89 -7.82
CA SER A 437 9.70 2.68 -6.73
C SER A 437 8.86 1.83 -5.78
N TYR A 438 8.06 0.90 -6.33
CA TYR A 438 7.30 -0.11 -5.59
C TYR A 438 8.18 -0.97 -4.67
N ALA A 439 9.24 -1.57 -5.19
CA ALA A 439 10.09 -2.46 -4.41
C ALA A 439 10.89 -1.71 -3.32
N PHE A 440 11.32 -0.47 -3.59
CA PHE A 440 11.93 0.38 -2.56
C PHE A 440 10.95 0.84 -1.47
N HIS A 441 9.72 1.21 -1.84
CA HIS A 441 8.67 1.54 -0.86
C HIS A 441 8.40 0.36 0.06
N ASN A 442 8.24 -0.82 -0.52
CA ASN A 442 7.97 -2.06 0.22
C ASN A 442 9.16 -2.48 1.09
N LEU A 443 10.38 -2.28 0.61
CA LEU A 443 11.60 -2.47 1.42
C LEU A 443 11.58 -1.56 2.65
N GLY A 444 11.21 -0.29 2.49
CA GLY A 444 11.11 0.63 3.61
C GLY A 444 10.01 0.27 4.60
N GLN A 445 8.84 -0.19 4.14
CA GLN A 445 7.82 -0.72 5.05
C GLN A 445 8.27 -1.98 5.80
N ALA A 446 9.05 -2.86 5.17
CA ALA A 446 9.62 -4.01 5.85
C ALA A 446 10.63 -3.60 6.95
N TYR A 447 11.40 -2.54 6.71
CA TYR A 447 12.26 -1.95 7.74
C TYR A 447 11.46 -1.29 8.87
N LEU A 448 10.38 -0.57 8.57
CA LEU A 448 9.47 -0.05 9.60
C LEU A 448 8.89 -1.16 10.47
N LEU A 449 8.42 -2.25 9.85
CA LEU A 449 7.88 -3.40 10.58
C LEU A 449 8.93 -4.08 11.48
N ARG A 450 10.22 -3.96 11.12
CA ARG A 450 11.35 -4.44 11.93
C ARG A 450 11.78 -3.45 13.02
N GLY A 451 11.40 -2.17 12.90
CA GLY A 451 11.84 -1.08 13.78
C GLY A 451 13.08 -0.31 13.29
N ASP A 452 13.53 -0.55 12.07
CA ASP A 452 14.73 0.10 11.50
C ASP A 452 14.37 1.43 10.81
N TYR A 453 14.03 2.44 11.59
CA TYR A 453 13.50 3.72 11.07
C TYR A 453 14.44 4.43 10.09
N PHE A 454 15.76 4.38 10.30
CA PHE A 454 16.72 5.01 9.39
C PHE A 454 16.78 4.30 8.04
N GLU A 455 16.86 2.97 8.04
CA GLU A 455 16.85 2.18 6.80
C GLU A 455 15.52 2.33 6.05
N ALA A 456 14.41 2.42 6.79
CA ALA A 456 13.10 2.73 6.23
C ALA A 456 13.09 4.09 5.52
N TYR A 457 13.59 5.14 6.17
CA TYR A 457 13.68 6.49 5.60
C TYR A 457 14.49 6.51 4.31
N VAL A 458 15.63 5.81 4.28
CA VAL A 458 16.50 5.71 3.10
C VAL A 458 15.76 5.01 1.96
N ALA A 459 15.19 3.83 2.21
CA ALA A 459 14.49 3.05 1.19
C ALA A 459 13.26 3.78 0.62
N ILE A 460 12.44 4.42 1.46
CA ILE A 460 11.26 5.18 1.02
C ILE A 460 11.66 6.45 0.28
N SER A 461 12.78 7.09 0.64
CA SER A 461 13.30 8.23 -0.11
C SER A 461 13.82 7.81 -1.49
N GLU A 462 14.42 6.63 -1.61
CA GLU A 462 14.82 6.07 -2.90
C GLU A 462 13.61 5.72 -3.77
N ALA A 463 12.50 5.27 -3.17
CA ALA A 463 11.25 5.08 -3.91
C ALA A 463 10.76 6.38 -4.57
N SER A 464 10.82 7.51 -3.85
CA SER A 464 10.48 8.83 -4.42
C SER A 464 11.49 9.28 -5.49
N SER A 465 12.78 8.96 -5.37
CA SER A 465 13.82 9.43 -6.32
C SER A 465 13.71 8.78 -7.70
N LEU A 466 13.06 7.62 -7.80
CA LEU A 466 12.80 6.92 -9.05
C LEU A 466 11.64 7.51 -9.85
N GLU A 467 10.75 8.27 -9.22
CA GLU A 467 9.62 8.94 -9.88
C GLU A 467 10.01 10.37 -10.27
N ARG A 468 9.91 10.70 -11.57
CA ARG A 468 10.38 11.99 -12.10
C ARG A 468 9.31 13.09 -12.15
N ASP A 469 8.05 12.70 -12.10
CA ASP A 469 6.91 13.60 -12.24
C ASP A 469 6.25 13.82 -10.88
N GLU A 470 6.18 15.07 -10.43
CA GLU A 470 5.55 15.43 -9.14
C GLU A 470 4.05 15.11 -9.10
N THR A 471 3.40 14.93 -10.26
CA THR A 471 1.99 14.54 -10.38
C THR A 471 1.78 13.03 -10.39
N ASN A 472 2.85 12.24 -10.39
CA ASN A 472 2.81 10.77 -10.38
C ASN A 472 2.04 10.27 -9.14
N GLU A 473 1.05 9.40 -9.38
CA GLU A 473 0.16 8.88 -8.33
C GLU A 473 0.93 8.10 -7.26
N PHE A 474 1.90 7.27 -7.67
CA PHE A 474 2.72 6.49 -6.76
C PHE A 474 3.60 7.39 -5.89
N LEU A 475 4.21 8.41 -6.47
CA LEU A 475 5.01 9.38 -5.71
C LEU A 475 4.16 10.03 -4.62
N ARG A 476 2.97 10.55 -4.94
CA ARG A 476 2.06 11.13 -3.96
C ARG A 476 1.70 10.13 -2.86
N PHE A 477 1.35 8.90 -3.24
CA PHE A 477 1.09 7.82 -2.28
C PHE A 477 2.28 7.58 -1.34
N ASN A 478 3.51 7.52 -1.87
CA ASN A 478 4.74 7.33 -1.10
C ASN A 478 5.00 8.49 -0.12
N GLU A 479 4.69 9.73 -0.50
CA GLU A 479 4.87 10.91 0.35
C GLU A 479 4.03 10.86 1.65
N GLY A 480 2.90 10.15 1.66
CA GLY A 480 2.12 9.93 2.89
C GLY A 480 2.91 9.18 3.96
N LEU A 481 3.50 8.03 3.58
CA LEU A 481 4.35 7.24 4.47
C LEU A 481 5.64 7.99 4.83
N ARG A 482 6.24 8.67 3.85
CA ARG A 482 7.48 9.41 4.03
C ARG A 482 7.32 10.59 5.00
N GLY A 483 6.19 11.29 4.93
CA GLY A 483 5.83 12.34 5.88
C GLY A 483 5.57 11.78 7.29
N ALA A 484 4.93 10.62 7.42
CA ALA A 484 4.78 9.95 8.71
C ALA A 484 6.13 9.59 9.35
N ILE A 485 7.12 9.17 8.55
CA ILE A 485 8.49 8.93 9.03
C ILE A 485 9.18 10.22 9.45
N ASP A 486 8.97 11.34 8.76
CA ASP A 486 9.53 12.62 9.17
C ASP A 486 9.01 13.07 10.53
N ILE A 487 7.73 12.81 10.84
CA ILE A 487 7.18 13.04 12.18
C ILE A 487 7.98 12.26 13.22
N ILE A 488 8.19 10.95 13.00
CA ILE A 488 8.97 10.10 13.92
C ILE A 488 10.43 10.59 14.03
N ASN A 489 10.99 11.13 12.95
CA ASN A 489 12.35 11.66 12.93
C ASN A 489 12.48 13.03 13.64
N GLY A 490 11.38 13.72 13.90
CA GLY A 490 11.35 15.07 14.48
C GLY A 490 11.43 16.20 13.46
N ASP A 491 11.35 15.90 12.16
CA ASP A 491 11.44 16.89 11.07
C ASP A 491 10.05 17.39 10.66
N TYR A 492 9.31 17.98 11.62
CA TYR A 492 7.87 18.29 11.46
C TYR A 492 7.56 19.23 10.29
N LYS A 493 8.42 20.22 10.02
CA LYS A 493 8.26 21.12 8.86
C LYS A 493 8.41 20.40 7.53
N LEU A 494 9.26 19.38 7.47
CA LEU A 494 9.39 18.55 6.27
C LEU A 494 8.18 17.64 6.12
N ALA A 495 7.70 17.08 7.25
CA ALA A 495 6.50 16.27 7.29
C ALA A 495 5.28 17.02 6.72
N THR A 496 5.06 18.29 7.09
CA THR A 496 3.93 19.08 6.56
C THR A 496 4.02 19.26 5.04
N ILE A 497 5.22 19.54 4.50
CA ILE A 497 5.44 19.67 3.04
C ILE A 497 5.08 18.37 2.31
N ARG A 498 5.51 17.21 2.85
CA ARG A 498 5.25 15.90 2.23
C ARG A 498 3.78 15.51 2.33
N LEU A 499 3.18 15.67 3.51
CA LEU A 499 1.79 15.30 3.77
C LEU A 499 0.78 16.18 3.02
N ASN A 500 1.12 17.44 2.71
CA ASN A 500 0.31 18.28 1.81
C ASN A 500 0.25 17.76 0.37
N ARG A 501 1.18 16.90 -0.04
CA ARG A 501 1.21 16.29 -1.39
C ARG A 501 0.57 14.90 -1.41
N ALA A 502 0.41 14.27 -0.25
CA ALA A 502 -0.14 12.94 -0.12
C ALA A 502 -1.63 12.89 -0.50
N PRO A 503 -2.16 11.73 -0.95
CA PRO A 503 -3.59 11.52 -1.10
C PRO A 503 -4.31 11.69 0.22
N GLU A 504 -5.50 12.30 0.18
CA GLU A 504 -6.35 12.43 1.35
C GLU A 504 -6.91 11.05 1.74
N THR A 505 -6.50 10.60 2.91
CA THR A 505 -7.02 9.43 3.62
C THR A 505 -7.14 9.82 5.09
N GLU A 506 -7.95 9.12 5.87
CA GLU A 506 -8.11 9.39 7.30
C GLU A 506 -6.77 9.40 8.04
N ALA A 507 -5.86 8.47 7.68
CA ALA A 507 -4.52 8.36 8.24
C ALA A 507 -3.58 9.49 7.78
N ASN A 508 -3.58 9.84 6.49
CA ASN A 508 -2.73 10.93 5.98
C ASN A 508 -3.19 12.30 6.50
N LEU A 509 -4.50 12.53 6.59
CA LEU A 509 -5.08 13.76 7.16
C LEU A 509 -4.76 13.88 8.65
N PHE A 510 -4.87 12.78 9.40
CA PHE A 510 -4.44 12.74 10.79
C PHE A 510 -2.94 13.03 10.92
N ASN A 511 -2.09 12.38 10.13
CA ASN A 511 -0.64 12.64 10.13
C ASN A 511 -0.33 14.09 9.75
N LYS A 512 -1.05 14.66 8.78
CA LYS A 512 -0.93 16.07 8.38
C LYS A 512 -1.23 16.99 9.57
N GLY A 513 -2.33 16.73 10.28
CA GLY A 513 -2.68 17.47 11.50
C GLY A 513 -1.64 17.30 12.60
N LEU A 514 -1.12 16.08 12.80
CA LEU A 514 -0.06 15.79 13.77
C LEU A 514 1.24 16.52 13.44
N ALA A 515 1.63 16.57 12.16
CA ALA A 515 2.79 17.33 11.70
C ALA A 515 2.64 18.83 11.96
N TYR A 516 1.47 19.40 11.67
CA TYR A 516 1.19 20.81 11.98
C TYR A 516 1.18 21.07 13.49
N PHE A 517 0.57 20.19 14.29
CA PHE A 517 0.53 20.31 15.75
C PHE A 517 1.94 20.33 16.34
N LEU A 518 2.80 19.40 15.91
CA LEU A 518 4.19 19.31 16.36
C LEU A 518 5.07 20.44 15.80
N ALA A 519 4.68 21.04 14.68
CA ALA A 519 5.28 22.27 14.15
C ALA A 519 4.71 23.55 14.81
N GLU A 520 3.85 23.41 15.83
CA GLU A 520 3.17 24.49 16.57
C GLU A 520 2.22 25.35 15.70
N ASP A 521 1.81 24.84 14.54
CA ASP A 521 0.81 25.46 13.67
C ASP A 521 -0.58 24.91 14.00
N TYR A 522 -1.10 25.33 15.16
CA TYR A 522 -2.34 24.76 15.71
C TYR A 522 -3.58 25.04 14.88
N LYS A 523 -3.58 26.10 14.05
CA LYS A 523 -4.69 26.40 13.16
C LYS A 523 -4.79 25.34 12.06
N ASN A 524 -3.71 25.09 11.33
CA ASN A 524 -3.69 24.08 10.27
C ASN A 524 -3.80 22.66 10.85
N ALA A 525 -3.35 22.45 12.09
CA ALA A 525 -3.56 21.19 12.81
C ALA A 525 -5.04 20.92 13.06
N LEU A 526 -5.78 21.91 13.59
CA LEU A 526 -7.22 21.83 13.81
C LEU A 526 -7.97 21.45 12.53
N GLU A 527 -7.75 22.22 11.46
CA GLU A 527 -8.39 21.99 10.15
C GLU A 527 -8.11 20.56 9.64
N SER A 528 -6.85 20.09 9.70
CA SER A 528 -6.48 18.76 9.22
C SER A 528 -7.07 17.62 10.08
N PHE A 529 -7.20 17.81 11.39
CA PHE A 529 -7.86 16.84 12.26
C PHE A 529 -9.38 16.79 12.02
N GLU A 530 -10.02 17.94 11.78
CA GLU A 530 -11.42 17.98 11.35
C GLU A 530 -11.63 17.29 10.00
N GLU A 531 -10.73 17.50 9.04
CA GLU A 531 -10.74 16.80 7.75
C GLU A 531 -10.63 15.27 7.95
N SER A 532 -9.75 14.80 8.85
CA SER A 532 -9.61 13.37 9.17
C SER A 532 -10.92 12.79 9.74
N VAL A 533 -11.57 13.50 10.66
CA VAL A 533 -12.87 13.11 11.22
C VAL A 533 -13.97 13.09 10.15
N GLN A 534 -13.98 14.08 9.24
CA GLN A 534 -14.95 14.14 8.16
C GLN A 534 -14.76 12.99 7.16
N PHE A 535 -13.51 12.62 6.88
CA PHE A 535 -13.17 11.52 5.98
C PHE A 535 -13.63 10.16 6.54
N ASN A 536 -13.33 9.88 7.81
CA ASN A 536 -13.78 8.66 8.49
C ASN A 536 -13.97 8.88 10.01
N ARG A 537 -15.23 8.98 10.44
CA ARG A 537 -15.57 9.18 11.86
C ARG A 537 -15.28 7.97 12.75
N GLU A 538 -15.14 6.78 12.18
CA GLU A 538 -14.77 5.58 12.93
C GLU A 538 -13.25 5.54 13.18
N TYR A 539 -12.48 6.38 12.48
CA TYR A 539 -11.05 6.54 12.70
C TYR A 539 -10.78 7.52 13.85
N GLY A 540 -10.84 7.02 15.09
CA GLY A 540 -10.79 7.81 16.33
C GLY A 540 -9.61 8.79 16.50
N TYR A 541 -8.53 8.62 15.72
CA TYR A 541 -7.34 9.48 15.74
C TYR A 541 -7.64 10.96 15.43
N GLY A 542 -8.58 11.24 14.51
CA GLY A 542 -8.98 12.62 14.22
C GLY A 542 -9.53 13.33 15.46
N PHE A 543 -10.43 12.67 16.19
CA PHE A 543 -10.95 13.18 17.46
C PHE A 543 -9.85 13.32 18.53
N TYR A 544 -8.92 12.37 18.58
CA TYR A 544 -7.78 12.47 19.49
C TYR A 544 -6.95 13.74 19.20
N GLY A 545 -6.66 14.02 17.93
CA GLY A 545 -5.99 15.25 17.49
C GLY A 545 -6.74 16.52 17.86
N LEU A 546 -8.08 16.52 17.77
CA LEU A 546 -8.91 17.65 18.24
C LEU A 546 -8.80 17.86 19.76
N ALA A 547 -8.79 16.77 20.54
CA ALA A 547 -8.56 16.84 21.98
C ALA A 547 -7.15 17.38 22.30
N MET A 548 -6.14 17.01 21.50
CA MET A 548 -4.79 17.56 21.61
C MET A 548 -4.77 19.08 21.38
N VAL A 549 -5.43 19.58 20.32
CA VAL A 549 -5.51 21.02 20.05
C VAL A 549 -6.22 21.77 21.18
N ALA A 550 -7.27 21.20 21.77
CA ALA A 550 -8.00 21.80 22.89
C ALA A 550 -7.14 21.97 24.16
N THR A 551 -6.05 21.20 24.33
CA THR A 551 -5.09 21.42 25.42
C THR A 551 -4.35 22.76 25.31
N ILE A 552 -4.17 23.28 24.08
CA ILE A 552 -3.43 24.51 23.80
C ILE A 552 -4.25 25.73 24.23
N THR A 553 -5.57 25.68 24.05
CA THR A 553 -6.50 26.75 24.43
C THR A 553 -7.08 26.58 25.84
N ASP A 554 -6.73 25.49 26.54
CA ASP A 554 -7.33 25.04 27.80
C ASP A 554 -8.88 24.90 27.73
N ASP A 555 -9.41 24.60 26.53
CA ASP A 555 -10.83 24.34 26.32
C ASP A 555 -11.17 22.92 26.82
N LYS A 556 -11.45 22.83 28.12
CA LYS A 556 -11.78 21.57 28.78
C LYS A 556 -13.00 20.88 28.19
N GLN A 557 -14.00 21.64 27.73
CA GLN A 557 -15.21 21.06 27.17
C GLN A 557 -14.88 20.35 25.85
N ALA A 558 -14.25 21.06 24.92
CA ALA A 558 -13.84 20.48 23.64
C ALA A 558 -12.85 19.33 23.82
N LEU A 559 -11.95 19.42 24.81
CA LEU A 559 -11.01 18.35 25.15
C LEU A 559 -11.75 17.08 25.57
N PHE A 560 -12.62 17.13 26.58
CA PHE A 560 -13.28 15.94 27.10
C PHE A 560 -14.27 15.34 26.10
N GLU A 561 -15.01 16.17 25.36
CA GLU A 561 -15.94 15.70 24.32
C GLU A 561 -15.21 14.96 23.20
N ASN A 562 -14.10 15.49 22.70
CA ASN A 562 -13.34 14.84 21.63
C ASN A 562 -12.56 13.62 22.14
N LEU A 563 -12.05 13.67 23.38
CA LEU A 563 -11.38 12.51 23.97
C LEU A 563 -12.35 11.34 24.15
N ALA A 564 -13.56 11.59 24.64
CA ALA A 564 -14.63 10.58 24.75
C ALA A 564 -14.92 9.92 23.40
N LYS A 565 -15.04 10.73 22.33
CA LYS A 565 -15.24 10.21 20.97
C LYS A 565 -14.05 9.37 20.52
N ALA A 566 -12.82 9.81 20.78
CA ALA A 566 -11.61 9.08 20.39
C ALA A 566 -11.56 7.69 21.04
N VAL A 567 -11.80 7.61 22.36
CA VAL A 567 -11.67 6.35 23.11
C VAL A 567 -12.82 5.37 22.86
N GLU A 568 -14.02 5.87 22.56
CA GLU A 568 -15.16 5.03 22.15
C GLU A 568 -14.80 4.19 20.90
N ARG A 569 -13.89 4.70 20.06
CA ARG A 569 -13.47 4.08 18.79
C ARG A 569 -12.17 3.30 18.91
N SER A 570 -11.39 3.53 19.97
CA SER A 570 -10.12 2.85 20.17
C SER A 570 -9.73 2.79 21.64
N GLU A 571 -9.65 1.57 22.16
CA GLU A 571 -9.04 1.25 23.44
C GLU A 571 -7.56 1.61 23.46
N TYR A 572 -6.83 1.48 22.35
CA TYR A 572 -5.47 1.99 22.28
C TYR A 572 -5.38 3.49 22.56
N LEU A 573 -6.28 4.30 22.00
CA LEU A 573 -6.34 5.74 22.28
C LEU A 573 -6.72 6.04 23.75
N ARG A 574 -7.51 5.17 24.39
CA ARG A 574 -7.83 5.25 25.83
C ARG A 574 -6.58 5.06 26.70
N GLU A 575 -5.81 4.00 26.43
CA GLU A 575 -4.55 3.73 27.13
C GLU A 575 -3.53 4.84 26.89
N ARG A 576 -3.52 5.36 25.66
CA ARG A 576 -2.65 6.45 25.27
C ARG A 576 -2.97 7.75 26.01
N ALA A 577 -4.24 8.12 26.13
CA ALA A 577 -4.68 9.31 26.85
C ALA A 577 -4.21 9.33 28.32
N MET A 578 -4.16 8.16 28.95
CA MET A 578 -3.71 8.00 30.34
C MET A 578 -2.21 8.18 30.52
N THR A 579 -1.41 8.00 29.46
CA THR A 579 0.05 8.04 29.52
C THR A 579 0.63 9.28 28.86
N ASP A 580 -0.02 9.84 27.85
CA ASP A 580 0.42 11.04 27.12
C ASP A 580 0.56 12.27 28.03
N LEU A 581 1.79 12.79 28.09
CA LEU A 581 2.20 13.87 29.01
C LEU A 581 1.34 15.13 28.85
N MET A 582 0.84 15.40 27.64
CA MET A 582 -0.01 16.55 27.35
C MET A 582 -1.33 16.54 28.14
N PHE A 583 -1.85 15.36 28.49
CA PHE A 583 -3.09 15.26 29.28
C PHE A 583 -2.83 15.22 30.79
N LYS A 584 -1.57 15.22 31.24
CA LYS A 584 -1.19 15.09 32.66
C LYS A 584 -1.92 16.07 33.58
N LYS A 585 -2.10 17.32 33.15
CA LYS A 585 -2.82 18.37 33.90
C LYS A 585 -4.29 18.01 34.17
N TYR A 586 -4.92 17.24 33.29
CA TYR A 586 -6.37 16.94 33.33
C TYR A 586 -6.68 15.60 33.99
N ARG A 587 -5.69 14.73 34.25
CA ARG A 587 -5.91 13.38 34.81
C ARG A 587 -6.58 13.37 36.19
N GLY A 588 -6.52 14.49 36.92
CA GLY A 588 -7.22 14.67 38.19
C GLY A 588 -8.66 15.15 38.07
N ASP A 589 -9.10 15.60 36.89
CA ASP A 589 -10.46 16.07 36.65
C ASP A 589 -11.41 14.87 36.49
N GLN A 590 -12.55 14.90 37.19
CA GLN A 590 -13.54 13.82 37.10
C GLN A 590 -14.10 13.66 35.67
N ALA A 591 -14.29 14.78 34.95
CA ALA A 591 -14.74 14.76 33.56
C ALA A 591 -13.73 14.08 32.61
N PHE A 592 -12.42 14.16 32.90
CA PHE A 592 -11.40 13.41 32.16
C PHE A 592 -11.57 11.90 32.38
N LEU A 593 -11.73 11.48 33.63
CA LEU A 593 -11.94 10.07 33.97
C LEU A 593 -13.25 9.53 33.39
N GLU A 594 -14.30 10.36 33.32
CA GLU A 594 -15.58 10.02 32.67
C GLU A 594 -15.45 9.93 31.15
N ALA A 595 -14.66 10.80 30.52
CA ALA A 595 -14.37 10.73 29.09
C ALA A 595 -13.54 9.49 28.69
N LEU A 596 -12.96 8.77 29.64
CA LEU A 596 -12.18 7.54 29.40
C LEU A 596 -12.93 6.25 29.73
N LYS A 597 -14.19 6.34 30.16
CA LYS A 597 -15.08 5.20 30.36
C LYS A 597 -15.74 4.82 29.06
#